data_AF-A0A3N6RG71-F1
#
_entry.id   AF-A0A3N6RG71-F1
#
_cell.length_a   1.000
_cell.length_b   1.000
_cell.length_c   1.000
_cell.angle_alpha   90.00
_cell.angle_beta   90.00
_cell.angle_gamma   90.00
#
_symmetry.space_group_name_H-M   'P 1'
#
loop_
_entity.id
_entity.type
_entity.pdbx_description
1 polymer ?
#
loop_
_entity_poly.entity_id
_entity_poly.type
_entity_poly.pdbx_seq_one_letter_code
_entity_poly.pdbx_strand_id
1 'polypeptide(L)'
;MGMEIAFDRKKADFSRIRPIPPELYIDEIKHKTFVEVNETGTEAASATSITMVALSAMMTSINMFVNRPFFFAIRDNNSGTILFMGEITNPEN
;
A
#
# COMPACT_ATOMS: atom_id res chain seq x y z
N MET A 1 -17.10 -5.74 9.04
CA MET A 1 -17.02 -4.29 8.74
C MET A 1 -18.41 -3.71 8.99
N GLY A 2 -18.64 -3.03 10.12
CA GLY A 2 -19.99 -2.69 10.64
C GLY A 2 -20.71 -1.52 9.95
N MET A 3 -20.55 -1.35 8.65
CA MET A 3 -21.16 -0.25 7.87
C MET A 3 -22.26 -0.77 6.94
N GLU A 4 -23.27 -1.42 7.51
CA GLU A 4 -24.38 -2.02 6.72
C GLU A 4 -25.46 -1.00 6.34
N ILE A 5 -25.78 -0.07 7.25
CA ILE A 5 -26.89 0.88 7.09
C ILE A 5 -26.67 1.80 5.89
N ALA A 6 -25.42 2.18 5.61
CA ALA A 6 -25.07 3.06 4.50
C ALA A 6 -25.45 2.48 3.12
N PHE A 7 -25.54 1.14 3.01
CA PHE A 7 -25.91 0.43 1.78
C PHE A 7 -27.39 -0.01 1.76
N ASP A 8 -28.12 0.17 2.86
CA ASP A 8 -29.53 -0.18 2.94
C ASP A 8 -30.38 0.95 2.38
N ARG A 9 -31.01 0.71 1.23
CA ARG A 9 -31.89 1.67 0.53
C ARG A 9 -33.02 2.25 1.39
N LYS A 10 -33.46 1.56 2.44
CA LYS A 10 -34.55 2.00 3.32
C LYS A 10 -34.08 2.63 4.62
N LYS A 11 -32.82 2.38 5.03
CA LYS A 11 -32.29 2.82 6.33
C LYS A 11 -31.15 3.83 6.23
N ALA A 12 -30.51 3.96 5.06
CA ALA A 12 -29.46 4.93 4.84
C ALA A 12 -29.98 6.35 5.07
N ASP A 13 -29.27 7.13 5.89
CA ASP A 13 -29.57 8.53 6.12
C ASP A 13 -28.38 9.40 5.68
N PHE A 14 -28.52 9.94 4.47
CA PHE A 14 -27.61 10.94 3.92
C PHE A 14 -28.29 12.31 3.78
N SER A 15 -29.27 12.62 4.65
CA SER A 15 -30.03 13.88 4.65
C SER A 15 -29.14 15.13 4.74
N ARG A 16 -27.97 15.02 5.41
CA ARG A 16 -26.96 16.09 5.49
C ARG A 16 -26.24 16.36 4.17
N ILE A 17 -26.27 15.43 3.22
CA ILE A 17 -25.76 15.61 1.86
C ILE A 17 -26.90 16.09 0.95
N ARG A 18 -28.07 15.46 1.08
CA ARG A 18 -29.27 15.80 0.31
C ARG A 18 -30.51 15.81 1.22
N PRO A 19 -31.04 16.98 1.58
CA PRO A 19 -32.16 17.09 2.53
C PRO A 19 -33.54 16.88 1.89
N ILE A 20 -33.62 16.58 0.59
CA ILE A 20 -34.88 16.40 -0.15
C ILE A 20 -34.94 15.03 -0.83
N PRO A 21 -36.11 14.39 -0.96
CA PRO A 21 -36.26 13.08 -1.62
C PRO A 21 -35.79 13.05 -3.09
N PRO A 22 -35.52 11.86 -3.66
CA PRO A 22 -35.40 10.58 -2.96
C PRO A 22 -34.16 10.51 -2.06
N GLU A 23 -34.24 9.64 -1.05
CA GLU A 23 -33.15 9.32 -0.13
C GLU A 23 -31.97 8.71 -0.89
N LEU A 24 -30.75 9.09 -0.49
CA LEU A 24 -29.54 8.49 -1.05
C LEU A 24 -29.18 7.23 -0.26
N TYR A 25 -28.50 6.30 -0.92
CA TYR A 25 -27.83 5.16 -0.30
C TYR A 25 -26.59 4.81 -1.11
N ILE A 26 -25.65 4.07 -0.54
CA ILE A 26 -24.47 3.57 -1.26
C ILE A 26 -24.87 2.29 -1.97
N ASP A 27 -24.85 2.31 -3.30
CA ASP A 27 -25.13 1.11 -4.11
C ASP A 27 -23.86 0.26 -4.30
N GLU A 28 -22.76 0.90 -4.70
CA GLU A 28 -21.47 0.25 -4.93
C GLU A 28 -20.32 1.19 -4.57
N ILE A 29 -19.23 0.63 -4.02
CA ILE A 29 -17.95 1.33 -3.86
C ILE A 29 -16.91 0.64 -4.74
N LYS A 30 -16.43 1.35 -5.75
CA LYS A 30 -15.33 0.88 -6.62
C LYS A 30 -14.02 1.47 -6.14
N HIS A 31 -13.09 0.61 -5.72
CA HIS A 31 -11.74 0.98 -5.37
C HIS A 31 -10.76 0.27 -6.31
N LYS A 32 -9.99 1.04 -7.08
CA LYS A 32 -8.95 0.53 -7.98
C LYS A 32 -7.63 1.20 -7.66
N THR A 33 -6.62 0.39 -7.39
CA THR A 33 -5.24 0.83 -7.11
C THR A 33 -4.28 0.14 -8.05
N PHE A 34 -3.18 0.82 -8.36
CA PHE A 34 -2.10 0.28 -9.18
C PHE A 34 -0.77 0.65 -8.51
N VAL A 35 0.10 -0.34 -8.35
CA VAL A 35 1.45 -0.16 -7.81
C VAL A 35 2.41 -0.83 -8.77
N GLU A 36 3.37 -0.07 -9.27
CA GLU A 36 4.45 -0.55 -10.11
C GLU A 36 5.76 -0.39 -9.33
N VAL A 37 6.52 -1.47 -9.22
CA VAL A 37 7.84 -1.46 -8.61
C VAL A 37 8.86 -1.62 -9.72
N ASN A 38 9.72 -0.63 -9.88
CA ASN A 38 10.82 -0.68 -10.83
C ASN A 38 12.14 -0.33 -10.14
N GLU A 39 13.20 -0.66 -10.87
CA GLU A 39 14.58 -0.36 -10.54
C GLU A 39 14.78 1.13 -10.23
N THR A 40 14.25 2.05 -11.03
CA THR A 40 14.39 3.49 -10.78
C THR A 40 13.83 3.96 -9.42
N GLY A 41 12.90 3.22 -8.82
CA GLY A 41 12.32 3.50 -7.51
C GLY A 41 13.06 2.91 -6.30
N THR A 42 13.93 1.91 -6.48
CA THR A 42 14.63 1.19 -5.39
C THR A 42 16.14 0.98 -5.66
N GLU A 43 16.61 1.28 -6.87
CA GLU A 43 17.93 0.92 -7.42
C GLU A 43 18.83 2.15 -7.62
N ALA A 44 18.80 3.12 -6.69
CA ALA A 44 19.84 4.15 -6.61
C ALA A 44 20.73 3.99 -5.36
N ALA A 45 20.33 3.18 -4.37
CA ALA A 45 21.08 3.01 -3.13
C ALA A 45 22.11 1.86 -3.17
N SER A 46 21.97 0.89 -4.09
CA SER A 46 22.88 -0.27 -4.19
C SER A 46 23.92 -0.16 -5.31
N ALA A 47 24.05 1.01 -5.94
CA ALA A 47 24.98 1.24 -7.04
C ALA A 47 25.98 2.37 -6.75
N THR A 48 26.55 2.48 -5.55
CA THR A 48 27.90 3.07 -5.37
C THR A 48 28.47 2.69 -4.01
N SER A 49 29.43 1.76 -3.99
CA SER A 49 30.61 1.83 -3.12
C SER A 49 31.60 0.76 -3.56
N ILE A 50 32.37 1.06 -4.61
CA ILE A 50 33.72 0.47 -4.71
C ILE A 50 34.51 1.14 -3.59
N THR A 51 34.39 0.61 -2.37
CA THR A 51 35.29 0.97 -1.29
C THR A 51 36.36 -0.10 -1.29
N MET A 52 37.60 0.26 -1.63
CA MET A 52 38.75 -0.52 -1.19
C MET A 52 38.76 -0.47 0.34
N VAL A 53 38.03 -1.37 0.99
CA VAL A 53 38.08 -1.52 2.44
C VAL A 53 39.25 -2.42 2.74
N ALA A 54 40.28 -1.85 3.37
CA ALA A 54 41.35 -2.63 3.98
C ALA A 54 40.73 -3.71 4.87
N LEU A 55 41.18 -4.95 4.67
CA LEU A 55 40.71 -6.15 5.36
C LEU A 55 40.92 -6.03 6.87
N SER A 56 39.94 -5.49 7.60
CA SER A 56 39.87 -5.61 9.05
C SER A 56 38.42 -5.38 9.49
N ALA A 57 37.80 -6.45 9.99
CA ALA A 57 36.42 -6.58 10.45
C ALA A 57 35.37 -6.68 9.32
N MET A 58 34.92 -7.91 9.08
CA MET A 58 33.78 -8.22 8.22
C MET A 58 32.51 -7.66 8.88
N MET A 59 32.09 -6.48 8.42
CA MET A 59 30.78 -5.92 8.77
C MET A 59 29.73 -6.92 8.27
N THR A 60 28.94 -7.49 9.19
CA THR A 60 27.97 -8.54 8.86
C THR A 60 26.95 -7.96 7.88
N SER A 61 27.05 -8.31 6.60
CA SER A 61 26.07 -7.89 5.60
C SER A 61 24.76 -8.64 5.84
N ILE A 62 23.65 -7.90 5.88
CA ILE A 62 22.31 -8.50 5.91
C ILE A 62 21.88 -8.66 4.46
N ASN A 63 21.83 -9.90 3.97
CA ASN A 63 21.27 -10.21 2.67
C ASN A 63 19.77 -10.50 2.83
N MET A 64 18.93 -9.69 2.19
CA MET A 64 17.48 -9.90 2.15
C MET A 64 17.06 -10.41 0.77
N PHE A 65 16.63 -11.67 0.71
CA PHE A 65 16.08 -12.28 -0.50
C PHE A 65 14.57 -12.40 -0.38
N VAL A 66 13.85 -11.69 -1.26
CA VAL A 66 12.37 -11.66 -1.30
C VAL A 66 11.90 -12.49 -2.49
N ASN A 67 12.10 -13.80 -2.42
CA ASN A 67 11.86 -14.76 -3.51
C ASN A 67 10.65 -15.69 -3.27
N ARG A 68 9.68 -15.23 -2.47
CA ARG A 68 8.45 -15.94 -2.08
C ARG A 68 7.38 -14.91 -1.72
N PRO A 69 6.10 -15.29 -1.55
CA PRO A 69 5.04 -14.34 -1.23
C PRO A 69 5.41 -13.41 -0.08
N PHE A 70 5.18 -12.11 -0.28
CA PHE A 70 5.54 -11.09 0.68
C PHE A 70 4.50 -9.98 0.74
N PHE A 71 4.42 -9.34 1.90
CA PHE A 71 3.59 -8.18 2.14
C PHE A 71 4.41 -6.90 1.97
N PHE A 72 3.81 -5.86 1.41
CA PHE A 72 4.40 -4.53 1.30
C PHE A 72 3.42 -3.47 1.80
N ALA A 73 3.98 -2.35 2.27
CA ALA A 73 3.22 -1.15 2.57
C ALA A 73 4.00 0.09 2.16
N ILE A 74 3.31 1.06 1.56
CA ILE A 74 3.82 2.41 1.35
C ILE A 74 3.22 3.26 2.46
N ARG A 75 4.06 3.90 3.27
CA ARG A 75 3.62 4.73 4.39
C ARG A 75 4.23 6.12 4.32
N ASP A 76 3.50 7.09 4.85
CA ASP A 76 4.09 8.36 5.21
C ASP A 76 4.96 8.18 6.47
N ASN A 77 6.22 8.59 6.40
CA ASN A 77 7.17 8.38 7.51
C ASN A 77 6.95 9.31 8.69
N ASN A 78 6.31 10.47 8.49
CA ASN A 78 6.08 11.44 9.54
C ASN A 78 4.88 11.06 10.42
N SER A 79 3.75 10.71 9.78
CA SER A 79 2.52 10.31 10.47
C SER A 79 2.43 8.82 10.75
N GLY A 80 3.21 7.98 10.05
CA GLY A 80 3.07 6.52 10.07
C GLY A 80 1.85 6.01 9.30
N THR A 81 1.11 6.87 8.61
CA THR A 81 -0.10 6.50 7.87
C THR A 81 0.23 5.57 6.72
N ILE A 82 -0.45 4.43 6.63
CA ILE A 82 -0.36 3.50 5.50
C ILE A 82 -1.15 4.09 4.33
N LEU A 83 -0.44 4.41 3.25
CA LEU A 83 -1.01 4.94 2.01
C LEU A 83 -1.44 3.80 1.07
N PHE A 84 -0.61 2.75 1.01
CA PHE A 84 -0.90 1.53 0.27
C PHE A 84 -0.44 0.32 1.06
N MET A 85 -1.14 -0.80 0.92
CA MET A 85 -0.71 -2.08 1.43
C MET A 85 -1.20 -3.19 0.52
N GLY A 86 -0.41 -4.26 0.43
CA GLY A 86 -0.76 -5.38 -0.42
C GLY A 86 0.16 -6.56 -0.19
N GLU A 87 -0.22 -7.67 -0.83
CA GLU A 87 0.56 -8.89 -0.88
C GLU A 87 0.93 -9.17 -2.34
N ILE A 88 2.19 -9.55 -2.57
CA ILE A 88 2.66 -10.05 -3.86
C ILE A 88 2.84 -11.54 -3.70
N THR A 89 1.98 -12.32 -4.34
CA THR A 89 2.02 -13.80 -4.33
C THR A 89 2.68 -14.37 -5.57
N ASN A 90 2.53 -13.71 -6.72
CA ASN A 90 3.22 -14.01 -7.97
C ASN A 90 3.65 -12.70 -8.67
N PRO A 91 4.96 -12.40 -8.73
CA PRO A 91 5.46 -11.19 -9.40
C PRO A 91 5.59 -11.35 -10.93
N GLU A 92 5.48 -12.58 -11.45
CA GLU A 92 5.53 -12.85 -12.89
C GLU A 92 4.12 -12.67 -13.49
N ASN A 93 4.00 -11.81 -14.50
CA ASN A 93 2.83 -11.72 -15.38
C ASN A 93 2.97 -12.70 -16.54
#